data_AF-A0A0C2MFT0-F1
#
_entry.id   AF-A0A0C2MFT0-F1
#
_cell.length_a   1.000
_cell.length_b   1.000
_cell.length_c   1.000
_cell.angle_alpha   90.00
_cell.angle_beta   90.00
_cell.angle_gamma   90.00
#
_symmetry.space_group_name_H-M   'P 1'
#
loop_
_entity.id
_entity.type
_entity.pdbx_description
1 polymer ?
#
loop_
_entity_poly.entity_id
_entity_poly.type
_entity_poly.pdbx_seq_one_letter_code
_entity_poly.pdbx_strand_id
1 'polypeptide(L)'
;MILDVWCDWFSNTKRSIGSDEKPNIIIISTTELGWDDISLHGNPLAVTPNLDTFARHGVTLNNHYISPFEFPTRVEFMTGKYAACFGLNRDVNTNSLPISLPSIETTLPKILKQQGYNTHFLGKWGLGFYKRSVHPINQGFDSFYGSMSFRAVDYYNLTSTDGNYTGYDLYNGTQVVSP
;
A
#
# COMPACT_ATOMS: atom_id res chain seq x y z
N MET A 1 -6.87 -6.64 0.19
CA MET A 1 -6.54 -7.40 -1.04
C MET A 1 -5.44 -6.64 -1.77
N ILE A 2 -4.25 -7.22 -1.91
CA ILE A 2 -3.25 -6.67 -2.84
C ILE A 2 -3.63 -7.22 -4.20
N LEU A 3 -4.17 -6.34 -5.05
CA LEU A 3 -4.27 -6.62 -6.47
C LEU A 3 -2.87 -6.37 -7.02
N ASP A 4 -2.13 -7.46 -7.20
CA ASP A 4 -0.98 -7.47 -8.08
C ASP A 4 -1.51 -7.32 -9.51
N VAL A 5 -1.62 -6.06 -9.95
CA VAL A 5 -1.92 -5.75 -11.34
C VAL A 5 -0.63 -5.95 -12.12
N TRP A 6 -0.49 -7.14 -12.69
CA TRP A 6 0.47 -7.37 -13.74
C TRP A 6 0.07 -6.53 -14.97
N CYS A 7 1.00 -5.72 -15.47
CA CYS A 7 0.83 -4.90 -16.66
C CYS A 7 0.59 -5.75 -17.90
N ASP A 8 -0.48 -5.44 -18.64
CA ASP A 8 -0.45 -5.10 -20.08
C ASP A 8 -1.87 -4.80 -20.55
N TRP A 9 -2.26 -3.52 -20.49
CA TRP A 9 -3.60 -3.08 -20.87
C TRP A 9 -3.75 -3.14 -22.40
N PHE A 10 -4.51 -4.15 -22.83
CA PHE A 10 -5.11 -4.38 -24.14
C PHE A 10 -4.17 -4.74 -25.32
N SER A 11 -4.28 -6.02 -25.72
CA SER A 11 -4.00 -6.62 -27.04
C SER A 11 -2.59 -7.10 -27.43
N ASN A 12 -1.52 -6.88 -26.66
CA ASN A 12 -0.15 -7.28 -27.06
C ASN A 12 0.60 -8.17 -26.05
N THR A 13 -0.03 -9.25 -25.57
CA THR A 13 0.58 -10.23 -24.63
C THR A 13 1.61 -11.18 -25.27
N LYS A 14 2.40 -10.70 -26.22
CA LYS A 14 3.68 -11.33 -26.58
C LYS A 14 4.79 -10.33 -26.32
N ARG A 15 5.26 -10.25 -25.08
CA ARG A 15 6.58 -9.66 -24.81
C ARG A 15 7.57 -10.37 -25.71
N SER A 16 8.22 -9.64 -26.62
CA SER A 16 9.31 -10.21 -27.41
C SER A 16 10.41 -10.59 -26.44
N ILE A 17 10.89 -11.83 -26.53
CA ILE A 17 12.10 -12.27 -25.83
C ILE A 17 13.24 -11.46 -26.45
N GLY A 18 13.55 -10.29 -25.88
CA GLY A 18 14.53 -9.36 -26.44
C GLY A 18 14.34 -7.87 -26.12
N SER A 19 13.26 -7.43 -25.47
CA SER A 19 13.18 -6.03 -25.00
C SER A 19 13.95 -5.85 -23.68
N ASP A 20 15.06 -5.11 -23.73
CA ASP A 20 15.83 -4.64 -22.56
C ASP A 20 15.06 -3.61 -21.70
N GLU A 21 13.86 -3.20 -22.14
CA GLU A 21 13.00 -2.30 -21.38
C GLU A 21 12.39 -3.01 -20.16
N LYS A 22 12.56 -2.37 -19.00
CA LYS A 22 12.00 -2.80 -17.72
C LYS A 22 10.49 -2.47 -17.72
N PRO A 23 9.62 -3.38 -17.27
CA PRO A 23 8.18 -3.13 -17.22
C PRO A 23 7.87 -2.06 -16.16
N ASN A 24 6.73 -1.37 -16.30
CA ASN A 24 6.19 -0.60 -15.17
C ASN A 24 5.53 -1.56 -14.17
N ILE A 25 5.59 -1.23 -12.88
CA ILE A 25 4.99 -2.03 -11.81
C ILE A 25 3.95 -1.16 -11.11
N ILE A 26 2.69 -1.58 -11.13
CA ILE A 26 1.58 -0.89 -10.46
C ILE A 26 0.98 -1.85 -9.45
N ILE A 27 1.00 -1.44 -8.18
CA ILE A 27 0.48 -2.24 -7.07
C ILE A 27 -0.74 -1.50 -6.53
N ILE A 28 -1.90 -2.15 -6.58
CA ILE A 28 -3.15 -1.61 -6.03
C ILE A 28 -3.49 -2.39 -4.78
N SER A 29 -3.31 -1.78 -3.61
CA SER A 29 -3.69 -2.40 -2.34
C SER A 29 -4.96 -1.76 -1.80
N THR A 30 -5.97 -2.60 -1.54
CA THR A 30 -7.19 -2.18 -0.87
C THR A 30 -7.11 -2.44 0.63
N THR A 31 -7.73 -1.56 1.40
CA THR A 31 -7.90 -1.70 2.85
C THR A 31 -9.30 -2.25 3.13
N GLU A 32 -9.40 -3.22 4.04
CA GLU A 32 -10.67 -3.78 4.52
C GLU A 32 -11.62 -4.36 3.45
N LEU A 33 -11.11 -4.69 2.25
CA LEU A 33 -11.90 -5.39 1.22
C LEU A 33 -11.95 -6.89 1.53
N GLY A 34 -13.16 -7.37 1.84
CA GLY A 34 -13.48 -8.77 2.08
C GLY A 34 -13.47 -9.60 0.80
N TRP A 35 -13.42 -10.93 0.98
CA TRP A 35 -13.46 -11.89 -0.12
C TRP A 35 -14.75 -11.76 -0.95
N ASP A 36 -15.90 -11.68 -0.28
CA ASP A 36 -17.21 -11.60 -0.94
C ASP A 36 -17.61 -10.17 -1.32
N ASP A 37 -16.72 -9.17 -1.27
CA ASP A 37 -17.08 -7.77 -1.56
C ASP A 37 -17.06 -7.42 -3.06
N ILE A 38 -16.56 -8.29 -3.93
CA ILE A 38 -16.42 -8.04 -5.36
C ILE A 38 -17.19 -9.05 -6.21
N SER A 39 -17.65 -8.63 -7.40
CA SER A 39 -18.48 -9.47 -8.27
C SER A 39 -17.74 -10.72 -8.76
N LEU A 40 -16.41 -10.66 -8.86
CA LEU A 40 -15.57 -11.82 -9.20
C LEU A 40 -15.79 -13.03 -8.27
N HIS A 41 -16.11 -12.81 -7.00
CA HIS A 41 -16.36 -13.89 -6.03
C HIS A 41 -17.84 -14.29 -5.94
N GLY A 42 -18.69 -13.78 -6.85
CA GLY A 42 -20.10 -14.17 -6.96
C GLY A 42 -21.07 -13.30 -6.15
N ASN A 43 -20.63 -12.16 -5.63
CA ASN A 43 -21.54 -11.23 -4.95
C ASN A 43 -22.48 -10.55 -5.98
N PRO A 44 -23.80 -10.78 -5.89
CA PRO A 44 -24.76 -10.25 -6.87
C PRO A 44 -25.03 -8.74 -6.71
N LEU A 45 -24.62 -8.14 -5.60
CA LEU A 45 -24.78 -6.71 -5.30
C LEU A 45 -23.53 -5.89 -5.62
N ALA A 46 -22.37 -6.55 -5.77
CA ALA A 46 -21.12 -5.88 -6.08
C ALA A 46 -21.08 -5.43 -7.55
N VAL A 47 -20.71 -4.16 -7.78
CA VAL A 47 -20.52 -3.60 -9.12
C VAL A 47 -19.05 -3.20 -9.28
N THR A 48 -18.20 -4.15 -9.70
CA THR A 48 -16.75 -3.93 -9.85
C THR A 48 -16.23 -4.20 -11.27
N PRO A 49 -16.78 -3.53 -12.31
CA PRO A 49 -16.50 -3.87 -13.71
C PRO A 49 -15.02 -3.74 -14.11
N ASN A 50 -14.28 -2.81 -13.51
CA ASN A 50 -12.86 -2.65 -13.77
C ASN A 50 -12.03 -3.79 -13.16
N LEU A 51 -12.36 -4.22 -11.93
CA LEU A 51 -11.71 -5.37 -11.30
C LEU A 51 -12.02 -6.65 -12.06
N ASP A 52 -13.26 -6.83 -12.49
CA ASP A 52 -13.67 -7.99 -13.31
C ASP A 52 -12.95 -8.01 -14.66
N THR A 53 -12.65 -6.83 -15.22
CA THR A 53 -11.84 -6.73 -16.44
C THR A 53 -10.39 -7.13 -16.18
N PHE A 54 -9.78 -6.68 -15.08
CA PHE A 54 -8.44 -7.13 -14.70
C PHE A 54 -8.39 -8.64 -14.47
N ALA A 55 -9.38 -9.21 -13.78
CA ALA A 55 -9.44 -10.64 -13.52
C ALA A 55 -9.60 -11.47 -14.81
N ARG A 56 -10.41 -11.01 -15.77
CA ARG A 56 -10.58 -11.69 -17.07
C ARG A 56 -9.34 -11.67 -17.96
N HIS A 57 -8.49 -10.65 -17.83
CA HIS A 57 -7.30 -10.48 -18.67
C HIS A 57 -5.98 -10.78 -17.95
N GLY A 58 -6.04 -11.16 -16.67
CA GLY A 58 -4.88 -11.38 -15.82
C GLY A 58 -4.89 -12.74 -15.15
N VAL A 59 -4.12 -12.84 -14.05
CA VAL A 59 -4.06 -14.02 -13.20
C VAL A 59 -4.87 -13.75 -11.93
N THR A 60 -5.77 -14.67 -11.58
CA THR A 60 -6.52 -14.62 -10.33
C THR A 60 -5.91 -15.56 -9.31
N LEU A 61 -5.64 -15.05 -8.11
CA LEU A 61 -5.17 -15.85 -6.99
C LEU A 61 -6.35 -16.23 -6.10
N ASN A 62 -6.80 -17.49 -6.18
CA ASN A 62 -7.91 -17.96 -5.37
C ASN A 62 -7.52 -18.20 -3.89
N ASN A 63 -6.22 -18.28 -3.60
CA ASN A 63 -5.68 -18.51 -2.28
C ASN A 63 -4.54 -17.51 -2.03
N HIS A 64 -4.90 -16.27 -1.69
CA HIS A 64 -3.97 -15.21 -1.33
C HIS A 64 -4.20 -14.79 0.12
N TYR A 65 -3.17 -14.89 0.95
CA TYR A 65 -3.27 -14.70 2.39
C TYR A 65 -2.45 -13.51 2.86
N ILE A 66 -2.96 -12.85 3.88
CA ILE A 66 -2.33 -11.71 4.55
C ILE A 66 -2.41 -11.92 6.06
N SER A 67 -1.64 -11.13 6.80
CA SER A 67 -1.86 -10.99 8.24
C SER A 67 -3.26 -10.45 8.57
N PRO A 68 -3.82 -10.77 9.75
CA PRO A 68 -5.20 -10.39 10.10
C PRO A 68 -5.41 -8.88 10.31
N PHE A 69 -4.35 -8.07 10.34
CA PHE A 69 -4.42 -6.62 10.56
C PHE A 69 -3.66 -5.85 9.47
N GLU A 70 -4.04 -4.59 9.24
CA GLU A 70 -3.44 -3.73 8.21
C GLU A 70 -1.94 -3.53 8.41
N PHE A 71 -1.54 -3.18 9.63
CA PHE A 71 -0.16 -2.82 9.93
C PHE A 71 0.83 -3.98 9.72
N PRO A 72 0.62 -5.18 10.31
CA PRO A 72 1.46 -6.34 10.03
C PRO A 72 1.49 -6.69 8.53
N THR A 73 0.34 -6.64 7.84
CA THR A 73 0.25 -6.93 6.40
C THR A 73 1.11 -5.98 5.57
N ARG A 74 1.08 -4.68 5.88
CA ARG A 74 1.90 -3.68 5.17
C ARG A 74 3.39 -3.85 5.47
N VAL A 75 3.77 -4.21 6.69
CA VAL A 75 5.16 -4.52 7.05
C VAL A 75 5.66 -5.72 6.24
N GLU A 76 4.86 -6.78 6.19
CA GLU A 76 5.13 -8.01 5.44
C GLU A 76 5.27 -7.73 3.96
N PHE A 77 4.35 -6.95 3.40
CA PHE A 77 4.39 -6.56 1.99
C PHE A 77 5.64 -5.75 1.64
N MET A 78 6.01 -4.77 2.49
CA MET A 78 7.17 -3.92 2.23
C MET A 78 8.49 -4.65 2.38
N THR A 79 8.60 -5.64 3.26
CA THR A 79 9.88 -6.28 3.63
C THR A 79 10.05 -7.71 3.10
N GLY A 80 8.95 -8.37 2.71
CA GLY A 80 8.94 -9.80 2.42
C GLY A 80 9.18 -10.70 3.65
N LYS A 81 9.10 -10.14 4.87
CA LYS A 81 9.36 -10.85 6.14
C LYS A 81 8.13 -10.79 7.04
N TYR A 82 7.84 -11.88 7.74
CA TYR A 82 6.77 -11.94 8.73
C TYR A 82 6.91 -10.82 9.77
N ALA A 83 5.82 -10.09 10.03
CA ALA A 83 5.83 -8.99 10.99
C ALA A 83 6.18 -9.46 12.41
N ALA A 84 5.92 -10.75 12.71
CA ALA A 84 6.33 -11.42 13.93
C ALA A 84 7.85 -11.38 14.17
N CYS A 85 8.67 -11.36 13.13
CA CYS A 85 10.14 -11.22 13.25
C CYS A 85 10.55 -9.88 13.88
N PHE A 86 9.66 -8.89 13.88
CA PHE A 86 9.87 -7.56 14.43
C PHE A 86 9.06 -7.30 15.72
N GLY A 87 8.30 -8.29 16.19
CA GLY A 87 7.33 -8.09 17.28
C GLY A 87 6.14 -7.22 16.89
N LEU A 88 5.84 -7.12 15.59
CA LEU A 88 4.82 -6.25 15.01
C LEU A 88 3.56 -7.03 14.61
N ASN A 89 3.22 -8.10 15.34
CA ASN A 89 2.13 -9.04 15.02
C ASN A 89 0.77 -8.68 15.66
N ARG A 90 0.55 -7.39 15.96
CA ARG A 90 -0.66 -6.90 16.63
C ARG A 90 -1.25 -5.72 15.88
N ASP A 91 -2.53 -5.46 16.13
CA ASP A 91 -3.18 -4.25 15.65
C ASP A 91 -2.55 -3.01 16.28
N VAL A 92 -2.46 -1.95 15.47
CA VAL A 92 -1.97 -0.62 15.84
C VAL A 92 -3.04 0.39 15.42
N ASN A 93 -3.90 0.74 16.37
CA ASN A 93 -5.02 1.66 16.13
C ASN A 93 -4.85 3.01 16.86
N THR A 94 -3.60 3.42 17.09
CA THR A 94 -3.26 4.67 17.75
C THR A 94 -2.05 5.29 17.11
N ASN A 95 -2.10 6.61 16.99
CA ASN A 95 -1.04 7.48 16.50
C ASN A 95 -0.04 7.85 17.59
N SER A 96 -0.40 7.58 18.84
CA SER A 96 0.36 7.97 20.04
C SER A 96 1.52 7.02 20.37
N LEU A 97 1.59 5.85 19.71
CA LEU A 97 2.66 4.88 19.92
C LEU A 97 3.81 5.10 18.90
N PRO A 98 5.08 5.07 19.34
CA PRO A 98 6.24 5.18 18.45
C PRO A 98 6.52 3.85 17.71
N ILE A 99 5.50 3.32 17.03
CA ILE A 99 5.56 2.08 16.26
C ILE A 99 5.73 2.42 14.77
N SER A 100 6.54 1.65 14.06
CA SER A 100 6.77 1.82 12.62
C SER A 100 7.35 0.57 11.99
N LEU A 101 7.37 0.55 10.65
CA LEU A 101 8.29 -0.28 9.88
C LEU A 101 9.74 -0.01 10.32
N PRO A 102 10.53 -1.04 10.69
CA PRO A 102 11.90 -0.83 11.14
C PRO A 102 12.76 -0.20 10.03
N SER A 103 13.32 0.99 10.28
CA SER A 103 14.02 1.76 9.23
C SER A 103 15.27 1.09 8.66
N ILE A 104 15.86 0.15 9.41
CA ILE A 104 17.02 -0.66 9.00
C ILE A 104 16.68 -1.67 7.90
N GLU A 105 15.40 -2.02 7.75
CA GLU A 105 14.98 -3.03 6.79
C GLU A 105 15.06 -2.51 5.35
N THR A 106 15.44 -3.42 4.45
CA THR A 106 15.39 -3.16 3.02
C THR A 106 13.96 -3.41 2.55
N THR A 107 13.37 -2.40 1.94
CA THR A 107 11.98 -2.44 1.48
C THR A 107 11.90 -2.66 -0.02
N LEU A 108 10.77 -3.17 -0.50
CA LEU A 108 10.46 -3.33 -1.92
C LEU A 108 10.80 -2.07 -2.76
N PRO A 109 10.35 -0.84 -2.40
CA PRO A 109 10.71 0.36 -3.13
C PRO A 109 12.22 0.67 -3.10
N LYS A 110 12.95 0.39 -2.01
CA LYS A 110 14.42 0.55 -1.98
C LYS A 110 15.08 -0.37 -3.01
N ILE A 111 14.62 -1.61 -3.12
CA ILE A 111 15.13 -2.59 -4.11
C ILE A 111 14.81 -2.11 -5.53
N LEU A 112 13.57 -1.71 -5.81
CA LEU A 112 13.17 -1.22 -7.13
C LEU A 112 13.96 0.03 -7.54
N LYS A 113 14.16 0.97 -6.61
CA LYS A 113 14.97 2.17 -6.84
C LYS A 113 16.43 1.85 -7.17
N GLN A 114 17.04 0.86 -6.49
CA GLN A 114 18.39 0.37 -6.84
C GLN A 114 18.45 -0.21 -8.26
N GLN A 115 17.33 -0.76 -8.75
CA GLN A 115 17.18 -1.24 -10.12
C GLN A 115 16.82 -0.13 -11.12
N GLY A 116 16.86 1.15 -10.72
CA GLY A 116 16.61 2.29 -11.61
C GLY A 116 15.14 2.60 -11.87
N TYR A 117 14.21 2.09 -11.05
CA TYR A 117 12.81 2.48 -11.11
C TYR A 117 12.58 3.80 -10.37
N ASN A 118 11.63 4.60 -10.90
CA ASN A 118 11.02 5.68 -10.15
C ASN A 118 9.90 5.11 -9.28
N THR A 119 9.87 5.49 -8.01
CA THR A 119 9.00 4.88 -7.00
C THR A 119 8.07 5.93 -6.40
N HIS A 120 6.77 5.70 -6.50
CA HIS A 120 5.76 6.66 -6.06
C HIS A 120 4.72 5.96 -5.19
N PHE A 121 4.36 6.56 -4.05
CA PHE A 121 3.33 6.05 -3.16
C PHE A 121 2.15 7.02 -3.08
N LEU A 122 0.94 6.51 -3.31
CA LEU A 122 -0.30 7.26 -3.21
C LEU A 122 -1.25 6.57 -2.22
N GLY A 123 -1.76 7.31 -1.24
CA GLY A 123 -2.77 6.84 -0.28
C GLY A 123 -2.24 6.65 1.14
N LYS A 124 -2.86 5.74 1.90
CA LYS A 124 -2.56 5.52 3.33
C LYS A 124 -1.23 4.80 3.52
N TRP A 125 -0.29 5.44 4.20
CA TRP A 125 1.00 4.85 4.59
C TRP A 125 0.80 3.85 5.73
N GLY A 126 0.36 4.33 6.90
CA GLY A 126 0.02 3.48 8.05
C GLY A 126 1.17 2.60 8.54
N LEU A 127 2.43 3.01 8.33
CA LEU A 127 3.63 2.26 8.73
C LEU A 127 4.54 3.06 9.68
N GLY A 128 3.93 4.00 10.41
CA GLY A 128 4.58 4.86 11.39
C GLY A 128 5.01 6.21 10.83
N PHE A 129 4.86 7.25 11.65
CA PHE A 129 5.11 8.64 11.27
C PHE A 129 5.68 9.51 12.41
N TYR A 130 6.04 8.88 13.55
CA TYR A 130 6.57 9.59 14.73
C TYR A 130 7.96 10.20 14.50
N LYS A 131 8.68 9.79 13.44
CA LYS A 131 9.98 10.33 13.04
C LYS A 131 10.07 10.41 11.51
N ARG A 132 10.76 11.43 11.00
CA ARG A 132 10.98 11.58 9.54
C ARG A 132 11.62 10.35 8.90
N SER A 133 12.52 9.65 9.60
CA SER A 133 13.17 8.44 9.09
C SER A 133 12.21 7.30 8.74
N VAL A 134 10.99 7.28 9.30
CA VAL A 134 9.98 6.25 9.03
C VAL A 134 8.94 6.69 7.98
N HIS A 135 9.07 7.90 7.43
CA HIS A 135 8.19 8.39 6.37
C HIS A 135 8.45 7.65 5.05
N PRO A 136 7.46 7.57 4.14
CA PRO A 136 7.58 6.85 2.87
C PRO A 136 8.82 7.21 2.06
N ILE A 137 9.14 8.52 1.97
CA ILE A 137 10.30 9.01 1.20
C ILE A 137 11.65 8.49 1.73
N ASN A 138 11.71 8.18 3.03
CA ASN A 138 12.89 7.62 3.69
C ASN A 138 12.84 6.07 3.74
N GLN A 139 11.74 5.49 3.23
CA GLN A 139 11.55 4.06 3.09
C GLN A 139 11.63 3.60 1.63
N GLY A 140 12.19 4.42 0.74
CA GLY A 140 12.55 4.04 -0.62
C GLY A 140 11.76 4.74 -1.71
N PHE A 141 10.67 5.44 -1.38
CA PHE A 141 9.86 6.17 -2.37
C PHE A 141 10.48 7.51 -2.78
N ASP A 142 10.40 7.85 -4.07
CA ASP A 142 10.81 9.16 -4.60
C ASP A 142 9.75 10.23 -4.36
N SER A 143 8.47 9.85 -4.38
CA SER A 143 7.38 10.75 -3.98
C SER A 143 6.33 10.05 -3.14
N PHE A 144 5.61 10.85 -2.36
CA PHE A 144 4.51 10.42 -1.53
C PHE A 144 3.39 11.45 -1.58
N TYR A 145 2.15 11.00 -1.74
CA TYR A 145 0.97 11.81 -1.49
C TYR A 145 -0.06 10.97 -0.77
N GLY A 146 -0.49 11.39 0.42
CA GLY A 146 -1.50 10.65 1.17
C GLY A 146 -1.37 10.76 2.67
N SER A 147 -2.09 9.88 3.37
CA SER A 147 -2.20 9.89 4.83
C SER A 147 -1.08 9.12 5.52
N MET A 148 -0.57 9.65 6.64
CA MET A 148 0.52 9.01 7.37
C MET A 148 0.05 8.12 8.52
N SER A 149 -1.05 8.52 9.16
CA SER A 149 -1.54 7.91 10.38
C SER A 149 -2.04 6.47 10.22
N PHE A 150 -2.15 5.78 11.36
CA PHE A 150 -2.78 4.46 11.41
C PHE A 150 -4.31 4.54 11.32
N ARG A 151 -4.88 5.69 11.71
CA ARG A 151 -6.32 5.90 11.81
C ARG A 151 -6.91 6.37 10.47
N ALA A 152 -8.24 6.46 10.45
CA ALA A 152 -8.95 7.07 9.34
C ALA A 152 -8.69 8.58 9.29
N VAL A 153 -8.63 9.11 8.08
CA VAL A 153 -8.52 10.55 7.82
C VAL A 153 -9.85 11.04 7.29
N ASP A 154 -10.27 12.20 7.78
CA ASP A 154 -11.41 12.92 7.23
C ASP A 154 -11.03 13.50 5.87
N TYR A 155 -11.73 13.10 4.80
CA TYR A 155 -11.41 13.53 3.44
C TYR A 155 -11.83 14.96 3.11
N TYR A 156 -12.68 15.59 3.93
CA TYR A 156 -13.07 16.99 3.76
C TYR A 156 -12.11 17.92 4.50
N ASN A 157 -11.77 17.54 5.73
CA ASN A 157 -11.03 18.39 6.65
C ASN A 157 -9.52 18.07 6.64
N LEU A 158 -9.15 16.93 6.05
CA LEU A 158 -7.80 16.36 5.99
C LEU A 158 -7.19 16.07 7.37
N THR A 159 -8.04 15.85 8.37
CA THR A 159 -7.62 15.64 9.77
C THR A 159 -7.76 14.19 10.20
N SER A 160 -6.93 13.78 11.16
CA SER A 160 -7.07 12.54 11.92
C SER A 160 -7.16 12.87 13.41
N THR A 161 -8.03 12.15 14.13
CA THR A 161 -8.20 12.27 15.57
C THR A 161 -7.75 10.99 16.28
N ASP A 162 -6.91 11.12 17.30
CA ASP A 162 -6.48 10.05 18.21
C ASP A 162 -6.62 10.52 19.67
N GLY A 163 -7.63 9.99 20.36
CA GLY A 163 -8.02 10.48 21.69
C GLY A 163 -8.39 11.97 21.65
N ASN A 164 -7.69 12.78 22.46
CA ASN A 164 -7.91 14.22 22.54
C ASN A 164 -7.06 15.03 21.54
N TYR A 165 -6.28 14.37 20.68
CA TYR A 165 -5.41 15.02 19.71
C TYR A 165 -6.03 14.97 18.32
N THR A 166 -6.09 16.12 17.66
CA THR A 166 -6.52 16.23 16.25
C THR A 166 -5.48 17.05 15.49
N GLY A 167 -5.11 16.60 14.30
CA GLY A 167 -4.18 17.30 13.43
C GLY A 167 -4.39 16.90 11.97
N TYR A 168 -3.81 17.68 11.06
CA TYR A 168 -3.79 17.34 9.64
C TYR A 168 -2.93 16.10 9.40
N ASP A 169 -3.42 15.20 8.57
CA ASP A 169 -2.75 13.94 8.27
C ASP A 169 -2.51 13.72 6.77
N LEU A 170 -2.93 14.63 5.89
CA LEU A 170 -2.57 14.57 4.48
C LEU A 170 -1.19 15.19 4.25
N TYR A 171 -0.34 14.52 3.47
CA TYR A 171 1.01 15.01 3.16
C TYR A 171 1.30 14.95 1.66
N ASN A 172 2.13 15.90 1.21
CA ASN A 172 2.84 15.88 -0.06
C ASN A 172 4.35 15.82 0.23
N GLY A 173 4.94 14.63 0.05
CA GLY A 173 6.30 14.33 0.47
C GLY A 173 6.45 14.42 1.99
N THR A 174 7.07 15.49 2.47
CA THR A 174 7.25 15.77 3.91
C THR A 174 6.41 16.93 4.42
N GLN A 175 5.70 17.61 3.52
CA GLN A 175 4.90 18.78 3.85
C GLN A 175 3.47 18.37 4.14
N VAL A 176 2.89 18.92 5.21
CA VAL A 176 1.48 18.78 5.53
C VAL A 176 0.67 19.55 4.48
N VAL A 177 -0.41 18.95 4.01
CA VAL A 177 -1.41 19.59 3.14
C VAL A 177 -2.58 20.01 4.03
N SER A 178 -2.91 21.30 3.99
CA SER A 178 -4.11 21.86 4.61
C SER A 178 -5.08 22.35 3.54
N PRO A 179 -6.39 22.44 3.85
CA PRO A 179 -7.40 23.05 2.98
C PRO A 179 -7.09 24.50 2.61
#